data_AF-N9N8X6-F1
#
_entry.id   AF-N9N8X6-F1
#
_cell.length_a   1.000
_cell.length_b   1.000
_cell.length_c   1.000
_cell.angle_alpha   90.00
_cell.angle_beta   90.00
_cell.angle_gamma   90.00
#
_symmetry.space_group_name_H-M   'P 1'
#
loop_
_entity.id
_entity.type
_entity.pdbx_description
1 polymer ?
#
loop_
_entity_poly.entity_id
_entity_poly.type
_entity_poly.pdbx_seq_one_letter_code
_entity_poly.pdbx_strand_id
1 'polypeptide(L)'
;MTYQYHDESIVKSLPENTVFVFGSNMAGLHAGGAARTALEHFGAVEGVGRGWSGQSYAIPTMNEHLQQMPLSQIQHYIDDFKIYTKNHPKNKYFLTSVGCGIAGYKVEEIAPMFKGISHNVIFPQSFRPFVEKPLPKLNEKFLKTIFRDSIIFADPTDELIEVLAVTDSEKSLAKILLNTQMYPTDSNGRDRVFEIQDILHNLNGKVFDFQNNSEGPMVFGGVILALLELYNINEQDFSDVWHGKREIAPPKPENKSRRNLL
;
A
#
# COMPACT_ATOMS: atom_id res chain seq x y z
N MET A 1 11.77 -10.15 11.73
CA MET A 1 12.83 -9.15 11.46
C MET A 1 12.24 -7.82 11.85
N THR A 2 12.98 -6.98 12.58
CA THR A 2 12.45 -5.71 13.11
C THR A 2 13.13 -4.58 12.37
N TYR A 3 12.35 -3.66 11.78
CA TYR A 3 12.91 -2.47 11.14
C TYR A 3 13.17 -1.38 12.19
N GLN A 4 13.91 -0.35 11.81
CA GLN A 4 14.04 0.88 12.60
C GLN A 4 12.94 1.86 12.18
N TYR A 5 12.47 2.69 13.11
CA TYR A 5 11.44 3.69 12.85
C TYR A 5 11.85 5.06 13.38
N HIS A 6 11.34 6.11 12.74
CA HIS A 6 11.41 7.48 13.23
C HIS A 6 10.01 8.08 13.39
N ASP A 7 9.90 9.13 14.19
CA ASP A 7 8.67 9.81 14.59
C ASP A 7 8.10 10.78 13.54
N GLU A 8 8.61 10.73 12.30
CA GLU A 8 8.22 11.62 11.19
C GLU A 8 8.53 13.10 11.40
N SER A 9 9.39 13.43 12.38
CA SER A 9 9.92 14.78 12.51
C SER A 9 10.77 15.20 11.30
N ILE A 10 10.77 16.51 11.01
CA ILE A 10 11.58 17.08 9.93
C ILE A 10 13.06 17.06 10.36
N VAL A 11 13.86 16.26 9.69
CA VAL A 11 15.31 16.18 9.87
C VAL A 11 16.03 17.06 8.84
N LYS A 12 17.11 17.74 9.28
CA LYS A 12 17.96 18.60 8.42
C LYS A 12 19.41 18.13 8.34
N SER A 13 19.73 17.04 9.01
CA SER A 13 21.03 16.39 8.97
C SER A 13 20.86 14.90 9.27
N LEU A 14 21.73 14.10 8.68
CA LEU A 14 21.79 12.66 8.87
C LEU A 14 23.26 12.24 8.90
N PRO A 15 23.61 11.13 9.56
CA PRO A 15 24.95 10.56 9.45
C PRO A 15 25.34 10.36 7.98
N GLU A 16 26.62 10.53 7.65
CA GLU A 16 27.14 10.49 6.27
C GLU A 16 26.76 9.19 5.53
N ASN A 17 26.69 8.06 6.24
CA ASN A 17 26.29 6.77 5.68
C ASN A 17 24.76 6.55 5.61
N THR A 18 23.96 7.59 5.83
CA THR A 18 22.50 7.54 5.81
C THR A 18 21.96 8.42 4.70
N VAL A 19 21.19 7.83 3.79
CA VAL A 19 20.60 8.48 2.62
C VAL A 19 19.17 8.93 2.95
N PHE A 20 18.82 10.18 2.65
CA PHE A 20 17.48 10.73 2.80
C PHE A 20 16.60 10.30 1.61
N VAL A 21 15.54 9.53 1.85
CA VAL A 21 14.68 8.97 0.81
C VAL A 21 13.33 9.67 0.79
N PHE A 22 12.98 10.25 -0.35
CA PHE A 22 11.84 11.16 -0.46
C PHE A 22 11.00 10.91 -1.72
N GLY A 23 9.73 11.31 -1.65
CA GLY A 23 8.83 11.32 -2.81
C GLY A 23 9.10 12.52 -3.71
N SER A 24 9.21 12.30 -5.01
CA SER A 24 9.45 13.36 -6.01
C SER A 24 8.46 13.28 -7.18
N ASN A 25 8.53 14.27 -8.07
CA ASN A 25 7.91 14.19 -9.39
C ASN A 25 8.96 13.83 -10.44
N MET A 26 8.53 13.26 -11.57
CA MET A 26 9.42 12.85 -12.66
C MET A 26 10.22 14.00 -13.28
N ALA A 27 9.74 15.25 -13.20
CA ALA A 27 10.47 16.43 -13.66
C ALA A 27 11.59 16.87 -12.70
N GLY A 28 11.67 16.30 -11.50
CA GLY A 28 12.67 16.66 -10.49
C GLY A 28 12.49 18.07 -9.92
N LEU A 29 11.25 18.59 -9.89
CA LEU A 29 10.93 19.87 -9.26
C LEU A 29 10.80 19.68 -7.75
N HIS A 30 11.83 20.05 -6.98
CA HIS A 30 11.89 19.76 -5.54
C HIS A 30 11.41 20.96 -4.69
N ALA A 31 10.26 21.54 -5.04
CA ALA A 31 9.81 22.84 -4.50
C ALA A 31 9.04 22.76 -3.16
N GLY A 32 8.67 21.58 -2.67
CA GLY A 32 7.83 21.44 -1.47
C GLY A 32 8.10 20.19 -0.64
N GLY A 33 7.65 20.23 0.61
CA GLY A 33 7.69 19.11 1.55
C GLY A 33 9.08 18.48 1.69
N ALA A 34 9.11 17.15 1.77
CA ALA A 34 10.35 16.37 1.88
C ALA A 34 11.30 16.58 0.68
N ALA A 35 10.79 16.83 -0.53
CA ALA A 35 11.63 17.09 -1.70
C ALA A 35 12.44 18.38 -1.53
N ARG A 36 11.81 19.45 -1.02
CA ARG A 36 12.51 20.68 -0.69
C ARG A 36 13.57 20.49 0.39
N THR A 37 13.25 19.72 1.43
CA THR A 37 14.24 19.37 2.47
C THR A 37 15.42 18.59 1.87
N ALA A 38 15.17 17.66 0.94
CA ALA A 38 16.21 16.91 0.25
C ALA A 38 17.14 17.82 -0.57
N LEU A 39 16.57 18.80 -1.29
CA LEU A 39 17.31 19.81 -2.06
C LEU A 39 18.16 20.71 -1.15
N GLU A 40 17.55 21.28 -0.10
CA GLU A 40 18.20 22.28 0.76
C GLU A 40 19.26 21.69 1.70
N HIS A 41 19.09 20.43 2.14
CA HIS A 41 19.89 19.85 3.23
C HIS A 41 20.64 18.56 2.88
N PHE A 42 20.20 17.82 1.87
CA PHE A 42 20.73 16.48 1.58
C PHE A 42 21.26 16.34 0.15
N GLY A 43 21.49 17.45 -0.55
CA GLY A 43 22.16 17.47 -1.85
C GLY A 43 21.37 16.79 -2.98
N ALA A 44 20.05 16.70 -2.87
CA ALA A 44 19.24 16.36 -4.03
C ALA A 44 19.45 17.42 -5.12
N VAL A 45 19.55 17.00 -6.38
CA VAL A 45 19.79 17.88 -7.52
C VAL A 45 18.47 18.17 -8.22
N GLU A 46 18.21 19.44 -8.51
CA GLU A 46 17.04 19.88 -9.27
C GLU A 46 17.04 19.24 -10.67
N GLY A 47 15.89 18.78 -11.15
CA GLY A 47 15.77 18.03 -12.40
C GLY A 47 16.06 16.52 -12.27
N VAL A 48 16.53 16.04 -11.12
CA VAL A 48 16.70 14.61 -10.84
C VAL A 48 15.49 14.10 -10.05
N GLY A 49 14.46 13.63 -10.77
CA GLY A 49 13.21 13.12 -10.19
C GLY A 49 13.25 11.68 -9.69
N ARG A 50 14.29 10.91 -10.04
CA ARG A 50 14.41 9.48 -9.71
C ARG A 50 15.83 9.10 -9.34
N GLY A 51 15.96 8.23 -8.35
CA GLY A 51 17.21 7.57 -8.00
C GLY A 51 18.11 8.42 -7.11
N TRP A 52 19.38 8.04 -7.05
CA TRP A 52 20.34 8.63 -6.14
C TRP A 52 20.84 10.02 -6.61
N SER A 53 20.94 10.96 -5.67
CA SER A 53 21.56 12.28 -5.87
C SER A 53 22.05 12.84 -4.53
N GLY A 54 23.35 13.14 -4.42
CA GLY A 54 23.95 13.66 -3.19
C GLY A 54 23.81 12.68 -2.01
N GLN A 55 23.31 13.15 -0.88
CA GLN A 55 22.92 12.32 0.27
C GLN A 55 21.44 11.90 0.21
N SER A 56 20.84 11.88 -0.99
CA SER A 56 19.41 11.61 -1.17
C SER A 56 19.11 10.52 -2.20
N TYR A 57 17.89 9.97 -2.12
CA TYR A 57 17.31 9.09 -3.13
C TYR A 57 15.85 9.49 -3.40
N ALA A 58 15.54 9.79 -4.65
CA ALA A 58 14.20 10.19 -5.09
C ALA A 58 13.39 8.98 -5.57
N ILE A 59 12.17 8.83 -5.05
CA ILE A 59 11.16 7.88 -5.54
C ILE A 59 10.05 8.69 -6.22
N PRO A 60 9.85 8.58 -7.54
CA PRO A 60 8.76 9.28 -8.21
C PRO A 60 7.39 8.81 -7.73
N THR A 61 6.55 9.76 -7.35
CA THR A 61 5.14 9.55 -6.99
C THR A 61 4.19 10.41 -7.84
N MET A 62 4.73 11.32 -8.65
CA MET A 62 4.00 12.20 -9.54
C MET A 62 4.69 12.25 -10.90
N ASN A 63 3.93 12.42 -11.98
CA ASN A 63 4.48 12.56 -13.33
C ASN A 63 5.12 13.94 -13.55
N GLU A 64 5.63 14.20 -14.76
CA GLU A 64 6.29 15.44 -15.15
C GLU A 64 5.37 16.67 -15.09
N HIS A 65 4.05 16.44 -15.10
CA HIS A 65 3.01 17.46 -15.03
C HIS A 65 2.43 17.64 -13.62
N LEU A 66 3.08 17.09 -12.59
CA LEU A 66 2.63 17.17 -11.20
C LEU A 66 1.25 16.53 -10.98
N GLN A 67 0.95 15.44 -11.69
CA GLN A 67 -0.24 14.63 -11.47
C GLN A 67 0.15 13.34 -10.73
N GLN A 68 -0.77 12.82 -9.92
CA GLN A 68 -0.64 11.50 -9.32
C GLN A 68 -0.36 10.44 -10.39
N MET A 69 0.55 9.52 -10.07
CA MET A 69 0.85 8.35 -10.90
C MET A 69 0.00 7.14 -10.50
N PRO A 70 -0.22 6.19 -11.41
CA PRO A 70 -0.72 4.86 -11.05
C PRO A 70 0.13 4.22 -9.94
N LEU A 71 -0.51 3.59 -8.95
CA LEU A 71 0.20 2.87 -7.86
C LEU A 71 1.18 1.81 -8.39
N SER A 72 0.85 1.13 -9.49
CA SER A 72 1.73 0.17 -10.17
C SER A 72 3.04 0.79 -10.68
N GLN A 73 3.00 2.04 -11.12
CA GLN A 73 4.20 2.74 -11.58
C GLN A 73 5.06 3.17 -10.39
N ILE A 74 4.43 3.57 -9.29
CA ILE A 74 5.14 3.85 -8.02
C ILE A 74 5.78 2.57 -7.47
N GLN A 75 5.05 1.45 -7.49
CA GLN A 75 5.55 0.13 -7.09
C GLN A 75 6.81 -0.26 -7.87
N HIS A 76 6.87 0.01 -9.17
CA HIS A 76 8.07 -0.24 -9.98
C HIS A 76 9.30 0.51 -9.44
N TYR A 77 9.15 1.79 -9.08
CA TYR A 77 10.26 2.57 -8.50
C TYR A 77 10.63 2.13 -7.08
N ILE A 78 9.65 1.68 -6.30
CA ILE A 78 9.90 1.09 -4.97
C ILE A 78 10.65 -0.24 -5.10
N ASP A 79 10.34 -1.05 -6.13
CA ASP A 79 11.07 -2.30 -6.40
C ASP A 79 12.51 -2.04 -6.84
N ASP A 80 12.75 -1.02 -7.66
CA ASP A 80 14.12 -0.57 -7.96
C ASP A 80 14.86 -0.14 -6.70
N PHE A 81 14.19 0.61 -5.83
CA PHE A 81 14.75 1.02 -4.55
C PHE A 81 15.07 -0.20 -3.66
N LYS A 82 14.19 -1.20 -3.58
CA LYS A 82 14.46 -2.46 -2.87
C LYS A 82 15.71 -3.17 -3.39
N ILE A 83 15.89 -3.21 -4.70
CA ILE A 83 17.10 -3.79 -5.32
C ILE A 83 18.33 -2.96 -4.94
N TYR A 84 18.21 -1.62 -5.00
CA TYR A 84 19.29 -0.70 -4.64
C TYR A 84 19.75 -0.89 -3.19
N THR A 85 18.83 -0.88 -2.23
CA THR A 85 19.17 -1.00 -0.80
C THR A 85 19.79 -2.35 -0.46
N LYS A 86 19.36 -3.42 -1.14
CA LYS A 86 19.93 -4.77 -1.01
C LYS A 86 21.37 -4.83 -1.50
N ASN A 87 21.71 -4.12 -2.57
CA ASN A 87 23.06 -4.08 -3.15
C ASN A 87 24.01 -3.12 -2.41
N HIS A 88 23.49 -2.29 -1.50
CA HIS A 88 24.26 -1.31 -0.73
C HIS A 88 24.02 -1.47 0.79
N PRO A 89 24.33 -2.64 1.39
CA PRO A 89 23.94 -2.96 2.77
C PRO A 89 24.67 -2.12 3.84
N LYS A 90 25.76 -1.43 3.49
CA LYS A 90 26.53 -0.57 4.41
C LYS A 90 25.86 0.77 4.67
N ASN A 91 25.01 1.22 3.75
CA ASN A 91 24.27 2.47 3.89
C ASN A 91 22.96 2.22 4.63
N LYS A 92 22.51 3.23 5.37
CA LYS A 92 21.15 3.30 5.89
C LYS A 92 20.30 4.19 4.99
N TYR A 93 19.00 4.00 5.02
CA TYR A 93 18.05 4.76 4.22
C TYR A 93 16.95 5.30 5.12
N PHE A 94 16.93 6.60 5.34
CA PHE A 94 15.90 7.29 6.10
C PHE A 94 14.72 7.57 5.17
N LEU A 95 13.67 6.76 5.25
CA LEU A 95 12.51 6.83 4.37
C LEU A 95 11.47 7.78 4.96
N THR A 96 11.16 8.86 4.25
CA THR A 96 10.01 9.72 4.60
C THR A 96 8.67 9.02 4.29
N SER A 97 7.55 9.61 4.67
CA SER A 97 6.20 9.18 4.23
C SER A 97 5.98 9.49 2.73
N VAL A 98 6.73 8.79 1.88
CA VAL A 98 6.78 8.93 0.43
C VAL A 98 5.36 8.91 -0.15
N GLY A 99 5.01 9.92 -0.94
CA GLY A 99 3.69 10.02 -1.59
C GLY A 99 2.55 10.52 -0.70
N CYS A 100 2.69 10.50 0.63
CA CYS A 100 1.58 10.81 1.55
C CYS A 100 1.40 12.30 1.89
N GLY A 101 2.28 13.17 1.37
CA GLY A 101 2.16 14.61 1.51
C GLY A 101 1.49 15.24 0.29
N ILE A 102 2.28 15.95 -0.53
CA ILE A 102 1.81 16.72 -1.70
C ILE A 102 1.10 15.82 -2.73
N ALA A 103 1.62 14.61 -2.96
CA ALA A 103 1.02 13.70 -3.92
C ALA A 103 -0.34 13.15 -3.44
N GLY A 104 -0.64 13.17 -2.14
CA GLY A 104 -1.97 12.85 -1.61
C GLY A 104 -2.34 11.38 -1.53
N TYR A 105 -1.38 10.45 -1.61
CA TYR A 105 -1.65 9.02 -1.36
C TYR A 105 -1.83 8.74 0.13
N LYS A 106 -2.61 7.71 0.45
CA LYS A 106 -2.74 7.24 1.82
C LYS A 106 -1.57 6.33 2.19
N VAL A 107 -1.27 6.24 3.48
CA VAL A 107 -0.16 5.41 4.00
C VAL A 107 -0.38 3.94 3.63
N GLU A 108 -1.61 3.47 3.76
CA GLU A 108 -2.04 2.11 3.42
C GLU A 108 -1.97 1.77 1.93
N GLU A 109 -1.88 2.77 1.03
CA GLU A 109 -1.64 2.54 -0.39
C GLU A 109 -0.15 2.35 -0.69
N ILE A 110 0.73 3.11 -0.02
CA ILE A 110 2.18 3.13 -0.30
C ILE A 110 2.97 2.17 0.58
N ALA A 111 2.72 2.15 1.89
CA ALA A 111 3.52 1.41 2.85
C ALA A 111 3.60 -0.10 2.57
N PRO A 112 2.51 -0.80 2.14
CA PRO A 112 2.59 -2.21 1.80
C PRO A 112 3.59 -2.53 0.68
N MET A 113 3.84 -1.59 -0.23
CA MET A 113 4.76 -1.75 -1.36
C MET A 113 6.20 -2.00 -0.90
N PHE A 114 6.57 -1.56 0.32
CA PHE A 114 7.89 -1.74 0.92
C PHE A 114 8.10 -3.09 1.61
N LYS A 115 7.09 -3.98 1.67
CA LYS A 115 7.24 -5.31 2.27
C LYS A 115 8.41 -6.08 1.65
N GLY A 116 9.26 -6.67 2.49
CA GLY A 116 10.43 -7.45 2.09
C GLY A 116 11.65 -6.63 1.66
N ILE A 117 11.64 -5.30 1.85
CA ILE A 117 12.83 -4.47 1.66
C ILE A 117 13.94 -4.84 2.67
N SER A 118 15.18 -4.50 2.35
CA SER A 118 16.33 -4.77 3.22
C SER A 118 16.25 -4.02 4.55
N HIS A 119 16.81 -4.63 5.60
CA HIS A 119 16.71 -4.15 6.99
C HIS A 119 17.45 -2.84 7.30
N ASN A 120 18.20 -2.30 6.32
CA ASN A 120 18.91 -1.03 6.43
C ASN A 120 18.04 0.18 6.06
N VAL A 121 16.74 -0.02 5.86
CA VAL A 121 15.73 1.04 5.73
C VAL A 121 15.14 1.37 7.10
N ILE A 122 15.09 2.67 7.41
CA ILE A 122 14.45 3.26 8.58
C ILE A 122 13.13 3.84 8.09
N PHE A 123 12.02 3.33 8.62
CA PHE A 123 10.67 3.69 8.19
C PHE A 123 10.08 4.86 8.99
N PRO A 124 9.11 5.60 8.42
CA PRO A 124 8.25 6.47 9.23
C PRO A 124 7.35 5.58 10.11
N GLN A 125 7.04 6.05 11.33
CA GLN A 125 6.27 5.27 12.30
C GLN A 125 4.90 4.84 11.74
N SER A 126 4.25 5.68 10.92
CA SER A 126 2.98 5.38 10.24
C SER A 126 3.04 4.13 9.34
N PHE A 127 4.20 3.78 8.78
CA PHE A 127 4.34 2.63 7.89
C PHE A 127 4.41 1.30 8.66
N ARG A 128 4.72 1.34 9.96
CA ARG A 128 4.94 0.16 10.80
C ARG A 128 3.85 -0.92 10.71
N PRO A 129 2.54 -0.59 10.79
CA PRO A 129 1.48 -1.61 10.74
C PRO A 129 1.46 -2.38 9.41
N PHE A 130 1.98 -1.78 8.35
CA PHE A 130 1.92 -2.29 6.98
C PHE A 130 3.20 -3.03 6.55
N VAL A 131 4.34 -2.74 7.18
CA VAL A 131 5.63 -3.37 6.83
C VAL A 131 6.07 -4.47 7.80
N GLU A 132 5.66 -4.40 9.07
CA GLU A 132 6.10 -5.35 10.11
C GLU A 132 5.09 -6.47 10.38
N LYS A 133 3.80 -6.14 10.43
CA LYS A 133 2.78 -7.11 10.76
C LYS A 133 2.47 -7.96 9.52
N PRO A 134 2.53 -9.29 9.61
CA PRO A 134 1.90 -10.11 8.58
C PRO A 134 0.42 -9.72 8.52
N LEU A 135 -0.17 -9.81 7.32
CA LEU A 135 -1.62 -9.71 7.21
C LEU A 135 -2.26 -10.73 8.20
N PRO A 136 -3.39 -10.41 8.84
CA PRO A 136 -4.03 -11.37 9.75
C PRO A 136 -4.53 -12.58 8.96
N LYS A 137 -4.95 -13.63 9.67
CA LYS A 137 -5.74 -14.68 9.01
C LYS A 137 -7.11 -14.12 8.64
N LEU A 138 -7.64 -14.50 7.48
CA LEU A 138 -9.05 -14.28 7.17
C LEU A 138 -9.89 -15.31 7.93
N ASN A 139 -10.88 -14.80 8.63
CA ASN A 139 -11.84 -15.57 9.40
C ASN A 139 -13.25 -14.98 9.20
N GLU A 140 -14.26 -15.79 9.54
CA GLU A 140 -15.67 -15.42 9.40
C GLU A 140 -16.01 -14.11 10.12
N LYS A 141 -15.53 -13.95 11.37
CA LYS A 141 -15.84 -12.77 12.19
C LYS A 141 -15.34 -11.49 11.53
N PHE A 142 -14.12 -11.50 11.00
CA PHE A 142 -13.54 -10.36 10.28
C PHE A 142 -14.38 -10.01 9.04
N LEU A 143 -14.65 -10.98 8.16
CA LEU A 143 -15.43 -10.71 6.94
C LEU A 143 -16.81 -10.17 7.28
N LYS A 144 -17.52 -10.81 8.22
CA LYS A 144 -18.85 -10.36 8.66
C LYS A 144 -18.82 -9.00 9.36
N THR A 145 -17.68 -8.52 9.82
CA THR A 145 -17.57 -7.18 10.42
C THR A 145 -17.36 -6.12 9.35
N ILE A 146 -16.51 -6.38 8.36
CA ILE A 146 -16.13 -5.40 7.33
C ILE A 146 -17.16 -5.32 6.21
N PHE A 147 -17.67 -6.45 5.73
CA PHE A 147 -18.58 -6.49 4.59
C PHE A 147 -20.03 -6.26 5.04
N ARG A 148 -20.30 -5.04 5.50
CA ARG A 148 -21.62 -4.50 5.86
C ARG A 148 -21.78 -3.13 5.23
N ASP A 149 -23.01 -2.79 4.86
CA ASP A 149 -23.35 -1.50 4.26
C ASP A 149 -22.87 -0.31 5.10
N SER A 150 -23.04 -0.38 6.43
CA SER A 150 -22.62 0.68 7.36
C SER A 150 -21.11 0.90 7.43
N ILE A 151 -20.31 -0.01 6.88
CA ILE A 151 -18.84 0.07 6.86
C ILE A 151 -18.35 0.37 5.44
N ILE A 152 -18.84 -0.36 4.44
CA ILE A 152 -18.39 -0.22 3.04
C ILE A 152 -18.81 1.12 2.42
N PHE A 153 -20.00 1.61 2.76
CA PHE A 153 -20.51 2.88 2.22
C PHE A 153 -20.24 4.08 3.13
N ALA A 154 -19.58 3.86 4.27
CA ALA A 154 -19.15 4.94 5.14
C ALA A 154 -17.81 5.50 4.65
N ASP A 155 -17.57 6.79 4.93
CA ASP A 155 -16.23 7.35 4.75
C ASP A 155 -15.26 6.61 5.69
N PRO A 156 -14.17 6.00 5.17
CA PRO A 156 -13.26 5.20 5.96
C PRO A 156 -12.35 6.10 6.81
N THR A 157 -12.90 6.66 7.88
CA THR A 157 -12.16 7.46 8.85
C THR A 157 -11.45 6.58 9.87
N ASP A 158 -10.36 7.09 10.45
CA ASP A 158 -9.67 6.41 11.55
C ASP A 158 -10.61 6.11 12.72
N GLU A 159 -11.52 7.04 13.03
CA GLU A 159 -12.50 6.89 14.11
C GLU A 159 -13.45 5.69 13.89
N LEU A 160 -13.96 5.52 12.66
CA LEU A 160 -14.83 4.39 12.31
C LEU A 160 -14.10 3.06 12.48
N ILE A 161 -12.83 3.01 12.06
CA ILE A 161 -12.04 1.78 12.09
C ILE A 161 -11.60 1.43 13.52
N GLU A 162 -11.30 2.44 14.34
CA GLU A 162 -10.88 2.22 15.73
C GLU A 162 -11.97 1.60 16.61
N VAL A 163 -13.24 1.86 16.32
CA VAL A 163 -14.38 1.28 17.07
C VAL A 163 -14.77 -0.12 16.63
N LEU A 164 -14.18 -0.65 15.54
CA LEU A 164 -14.45 -2.01 15.08
C LEU A 164 -13.96 -3.04 16.11
N ALA A 165 -14.82 -4.01 16.44
CA ALA A 165 -14.53 -5.08 17.40
C ALA A 165 -13.63 -6.20 16.83
N VAL A 166 -12.51 -5.80 16.24
CA VAL A 166 -11.48 -6.63 15.59
C VAL A 166 -10.09 -6.30 16.14
N THR A 167 -9.11 -7.16 15.90
CA THR A 167 -7.73 -6.96 16.35
C THR A 167 -7.04 -5.80 15.62
N ASP A 168 -5.94 -5.26 16.16
CA ASP A 168 -5.18 -4.18 15.49
C ASP A 168 -4.65 -4.56 14.10
N SER A 169 -4.29 -5.84 13.91
CA SER A 169 -3.89 -6.36 12.60
C SER A 169 -5.06 -6.41 11.62
N GLU A 170 -6.25 -6.75 12.10
CA GLU A 170 -7.49 -6.72 11.30
C GLU A 170 -7.95 -5.29 11.01
N LYS A 171 -7.78 -4.34 11.94
CA LYS A 171 -7.99 -2.91 11.66
C LYS A 171 -7.06 -2.41 10.56
N SER A 172 -5.79 -2.81 10.60
CA SER A 172 -4.82 -2.46 9.56
C SER A 172 -5.23 -3.04 8.20
N LEU A 173 -5.72 -4.28 8.17
CA LEU A 173 -6.29 -4.88 6.96
C LEU A 173 -7.55 -4.14 6.49
N ALA A 174 -8.46 -3.78 7.39
CA ALA A 174 -9.65 -3.01 7.06
C ALA A 174 -9.29 -1.67 6.39
N LYS A 175 -8.28 -0.95 6.93
CA LYS A 175 -7.74 0.27 6.31
C LYS A 175 -7.28 0.02 4.87
N ILE A 176 -6.53 -1.07 4.62
CA ILE A 176 -6.09 -1.41 3.26
C ILE A 176 -7.31 -1.61 2.36
N LEU A 177 -8.26 -2.47 2.75
CA LEU A 177 -9.39 -2.85 1.90
C LEU A 177 -10.31 -1.67 1.58
N LEU A 178 -10.64 -0.85 2.58
CA LEU A 178 -11.59 0.26 2.42
C LEU A 178 -10.98 1.47 1.68
N ASN A 179 -9.66 1.59 1.67
CA ASN A 179 -8.97 2.68 0.97
C ASN A 179 -8.38 2.27 -0.37
N THR A 180 -8.36 0.97 -0.69
CA THR A 180 -7.94 0.50 -2.02
C THR A 180 -9.07 0.73 -3.00
N GLN A 181 -8.92 1.76 -3.84
CA GLN A 181 -9.89 2.02 -4.91
C GLN A 181 -9.82 0.89 -5.95
N MET A 182 -10.93 0.18 -6.14
CA MET A 182 -11.12 -0.82 -7.20
C MET A 182 -12.29 -0.50 -8.15
N TYR A 183 -13.13 0.47 -7.80
CA TYR A 183 -14.28 0.91 -8.59
C TYR A 183 -14.44 2.43 -8.45
N PRO A 184 -14.82 3.19 -9.52
CA PRO A 184 -15.12 2.73 -10.89
C PRO A 184 -13.89 2.33 -11.70
N THR A 185 -12.71 2.72 -11.25
CA THR A 185 -11.41 2.26 -11.76
C THR A 185 -10.52 1.90 -10.58
N ASP A 186 -9.51 1.06 -10.80
CA ASP A 186 -8.51 0.79 -9.77
C ASP A 186 -7.58 2.00 -9.55
N SER A 187 -6.69 1.91 -8.57
CA SER A 187 -5.66 2.94 -8.31
C SER A 187 -4.65 3.13 -9.46
N ASN A 188 -4.78 2.40 -10.57
CA ASN A 188 -4.02 2.59 -11.81
C ASN A 188 -4.86 3.22 -12.93
N GLY A 189 -6.10 3.59 -12.65
CA GLY A 189 -7.05 4.08 -13.65
C GLY A 189 -7.55 2.99 -14.60
N ARG A 190 -7.35 1.71 -14.28
CA ARG A 190 -7.87 0.59 -15.09
C ARG A 190 -9.33 0.34 -14.74
N ASP A 191 -10.14 0.12 -15.76
CA ASP A 191 -11.51 -0.37 -15.58
C ASP A 191 -11.49 -1.79 -14.98
N ARG A 192 -12.26 -2.01 -13.91
CA ARG A 192 -12.42 -3.30 -13.21
C ARG A 192 -13.86 -3.80 -13.21
N VAL A 193 -14.76 -3.17 -13.97
CA VAL A 193 -16.20 -3.44 -13.93
C VAL A 193 -16.52 -4.90 -14.21
N PHE A 194 -15.88 -5.51 -15.20
CA PHE A 194 -16.15 -6.91 -15.56
C PHE A 194 -15.75 -7.91 -14.46
N GLU A 195 -14.59 -7.71 -13.83
CA GLU A 195 -14.14 -8.58 -12.74
C GLU A 195 -15.06 -8.45 -11.52
N ILE A 196 -15.45 -7.22 -11.20
CA ILE A 196 -16.40 -6.95 -10.13
C ILE A 196 -17.76 -7.59 -10.42
N GLN A 197 -18.27 -7.48 -11.65
CA GLN A 197 -19.53 -8.10 -12.04
C GLN A 197 -19.50 -9.63 -11.93
N ASP A 198 -18.38 -10.27 -12.31
CA ASP A 198 -18.21 -11.71 -12.18
C ASP A 198 -18.18 -12.14 -10.71
N ILE A 199 -17.46 -11.42 -9.85
CA ILE A 199 -17.46 -11.63 -8.40
C ILE A 199 -18.88 -11.56 -7.82
N LEU A 200 -19.61 -10.48 -8.15
CA LEU A 200 -20.97 -10.29 -7.66
C LEU A 200 -21.89 -11.41 -8.14
N HIS A 201 -21.80 -11.81 -9.41
CA HIS A 201 -22.56 -12.93 -9.95
C HIS A 201 -22.28 -14.24 -9.20
N ASN A 202 -21.01 -14.54 -8.93
CA ASN A 202 -20.59 -15.78 -8.29
C ASN A 202 -21.00 -15.86 -6.81
N LEU A 203 -21.10 -14.72 -6.12
CA LEU A 203 -21.44 -14.62 -4.70
C LEU A 203 -22.93 -14.40 -4.41
N ASN A 204 -23.70 -13.93 -5.40
CA ASN A 204 -25.13 -13.64 -5.25
C ASN A 204 -25.93 -14.91 -4.89
N GLY A 205 -26.81 -14.80 -3.90
CA GLY A 205 -27.62 -15.91 -3.37
C GLY A 205 -26.84 -16.98 -2.60
N LYS A 206 -25.51 -16.89 -2.53
CA LYS A 206 -24.66 -17.77 -1.71
C LYS A 206 -24.22 -17.06 -0.44
N VAL A 207 -23.71 -15.84 -0.60
CA VAL A 207 -23.07 -15.06 0.46
C VAL A 207 -23.89 -13.80 0.75
N PHE A 208 -24.31 -13.11 -0.30
CA PHE A 208 -25.08 -11.87 -0.25
C PHE A 208 -26.27 -11.97 -1.19
N ASP A 209 -27.35 -11.25 -0.88
CA ASP A 209 -28.47 -11.05 -1.79
C ASP A 209 -28.38 -9.64 -2.37
N PHE A 210 -27.65 -9.49 -3.47
CA PHE A 210 -27.46 -8.20 -4.12
C PHE A 210 -28.72 -7.83 -4.91
N GLN A 211 -29.20 -6.59 -4.73
CA GLN A 211 -30.25 -6.05 -5.60
C GLN A 211 -29.65 -5.65 -6.95
N ASN A 212 -30.27 -6.09 -8.05
CA ASN A 212 -29.78 -5.84 -9.41
C ASN A 212 -29.76 -4.33 -9.75
N ASN A 213 -28.73 -3.90 -10.50
CA ASN A 213 -28.60 -2.58 -11.13
C ASN A 213 -28.55 -1.36 -10.21
N SER A 214 -27.77 -1.42 -9.13
CA SER A 214 -27.39 -0.22 -8.38
C SER A 214 -25.87 -0.08 -8.27
N GLU A 215 -25.39 1.14 -8.01
CA GLU A 215 -23.96 1.44 -7.83
C GLU A 215 -23.38 0.77 -6.58
N GLY A 216 -24.22 0.51 -5.57
CA GLY A 216 -23.83 -0.09 -4.29
C GLY A 216 -23.11 -1.44 -4.40
N PRO A 217 -23.70 -2.46 -5.06
CA PRO A 217 -23.04 -3.74 -5.32
C PRO A 217 -21.67 -3.60 -5.99
N MET A 218 -21.48 -2.63 -6.90
CA MET A 218 -20.20 -2.44 -7.57
C MET A 218 -19.10 -1.97 -6.61
N VAL A 219 -19.41 -1.01 -5.72
CA VAL A 219 -18.49 -0.58 -4.66
C VAL A 219 -18.17 -1.77 -3.74
N PHE A 220 -19.19 -2.53 -3.35
CA PHE A 220 -19.04 -3.71 -2.51
C PHE A 220 -18.11 -4.76 -3.14
N GLY A 221 -18.35 -5.09 -4.40
CA GLY A 221 -17.53 -6.02 -5.17
C GLY A 221 -16.11 -5.51 -5.40
N GLY A 222 -15.90 -4.18 -5.47
CA GLY A 222 -14.57 -3.58 -5.49
C GLY A 222 -13.77 -3.87 -4.21
N VAL A 223 -14.39 -3.75 -3.03
CA VAL A 223 -13.73 -4.11 -1.75
C VAL A 223 -13.45 -5.62 -1.67
N ILE A 224 -14.34 -6.46 -2.21
CA ILE A 224 -14.11 -7.91 -2.32
C ILE A 224 -12.91 -8.17 -3.24
N LEU A 225 -12.87 -7.56 -4.43
CA LEU A 225 -11.76 -7.70 -5.38
C LEU A 225 -10.42 -7.32 -4.74
N ALA A 226 -10.37 -6.21 -3.99
CA ALA A 226 -9.18 -5.80 -3.24
C ALA A 226 -8.70 -6.89 -2.27
N LEU A 227 -9.63 -7.56 -1.56
CA LEU A 227 -9.30 -8.67 -0.67
C LEU A 227 -8.80 -9.91 -1.42
N LEU A 228 -9.47 -10.27 -2.52
CA LEU A 228 -9.12 -11.43 -3.35
C LEU A 228 -7.69 -11.30 -3.90
N GLU A 229 -7.36 -10.14 -4.47
CA GLU A 229 -6.01 -9.85 -4.98
C GLU A 229 -4.98 -9.79 -3.85
N LEU A 230 -5.30 -9.13 -2.73
CA LEU A 230 -4.38 -8.98 -1.61
C LEU A 230 -3.98 -10.32 -0.98
N TYR A 231 -4.90 -11.29 -0.92
CA TYR A 231 -4.63 -12.62 -0.35
C TYR A 231 -4.30 -13.68 -1.41
N ASN A 232 -4.40 -13.35 -2.69
CA ASN A 232 -4.28 -14.28 -3.82
C ASN A 232 -5.24 -15.48 -3.68
N ILE A 233 -6.52 -15.17 -3.52
CA ILE A 233 -7.63 -16.14 -3.35
C ILE A 233 -8.77 -15.84 -4.34
N ASN A 234 -9.72 -16.76 -4.48
CA ASN A 234 -10.89 -16.60 -5.35
C ASN A 234 -12.22 -16.47 -4.57
N GLU A 235 -13.33 -16.34 -5.28
CA GLU A 235 -14.69 -16.18 -4.75
C GLU A 235 -15.14 -17.38 -3.92
N GLN A 236 -14.72 -18.60 -4.30
CA GLN A 236 -15.04 -19.80 -3.54
C GLN A 236 -14.32 -19.82 -2.20
N ASP A 237 -13.04 -19.43 -2.18
CA ASP A 237 -12.26 -19.25 -0.95
C ASP A 237 -12.93 -18.20 -0.04
N PHE A 238 -13.36 -17.07 -0.60
CA PHE A 238 -14.09 -16.03 0.13
C PHE A 238 -15.39 -16.58 0.74
N SER A 239 -16.21 -17.26 -0.07
CA SER A 239 -17.47 -17.87 0.37
C SER A 239 -17.24 -18.88 1.49
N ASP A 240 -16.21 -19.72 1.39
CA ASP A 240 -15.91 -20.71 2.43
C ASP A 240 -15.50 -20.06 3.76
N VAL A 241 -14.75 -18.94 3.74
CA VAL A 241 -14.45 -18.18 4.96
C VAL A 241 -15.71 -17.50 5.50
N TRP A 242 -16.55 -16.92 4.63
CA TRP A 242 -17.79 -16.25 5.01
C TRP A 242 -18.76 -17.17 5.76
N HIS A 243 -18.82 -18.44 5.36
CA HIS A 243 -19.64 -19.47 6.01
C HIS A 243 -18.92 -20.22 7.14
N GLY A 244 -17.73 -19.78 7.54
CA GLY A 244 -16.98 -20.40 8.64
C GLY A 244 -16.43 -21.81 8.33
N LYS A 245 -16.37 -22.21 7.04
CA LYS A 245 -15.88 -23.54 6.64
C LYS A 245 -14.35 -23.65 6.76
N ARG A 246 -13.63 -22.54 6.63
CA ARG A 246 -12.16 -22.47 6.79
C ARG A 246 -11.70 -21.07 7.20
N GLU A 247 -10.47 -21.01 7.69
CA GLU A 247 -9.69 -19.77 7.79
C GLU A 247 -8.62 -19.77 6.68
N ILE A 248 -8.19 -18.58 6.26
CA ILE A 248 -7.13 -18.43 5.26
C ILE A 248 -5.95 -17.70 5.89
N ALA A 249 -4.78 -18.34 5.83
CA ALA A 249 -3.54 -17.71 6.26
C ALA A 249 -3.15 -16.58 5.30
N PRO A 250 -2.44 -15.55 5.78
CA PRO A 250 -1.91 -14.51 4.91
C PRO A 250 -1.03 -15.11 3.81
N PRO A 251 -0.99 -14.49 2.61
CA PRO A 251 -0.13 -14.95 1.53
C PRO A 251 1.32 -14.97 2.02
N LYS A 252 2.03 -16.05 1.67
CA LYS A 252 3.46 -16.14 1.96
C LYS A 252 4.17 -15.05 1.14
N PRO A 253 5.17 -14.35 1.70
CA PRO A 253 6.00 -13.47 0.89
C PRO A 253 6.54 -14.29 -0.29
N GLU A 254 6.24 -13.84 -1.52
CA GLU A 254 6.80 -14.47 -2.71
C GLU A 254 8.33 -14.32 -2.65
N ASN A 255 9.01 -15.34 -2.13
CA ASN A 255 10.42 -15.53 -2.39
C ASN A 255 10.55 -15.98 -3.85
N LYS A 256 10.35 -15.05 -4.81
CA LYS A 256 10.81 -15.24 -6.18
C LYS A 256 12.33 -15.07 -6.24
N SER A 257 13.05 -15.87 -5.45
CA SER A 257 14.36 -16.33 -5.88
C SER A 257 14.08 -17.33 -7.01
N ARG A 258 14.06 -16.86 -8.26
CA ARG A 258 14.34 -17.74 -9.39
C ARG A 258 15.76 -18.26 -9.22
N ARG A 259 15.91 -19.34 -8.44
CA ARG A 259 16.98 -20.31 -8.67
C ARG A 259 16.58 -21.04 -9.95
N ASN A 260 16.99 -20.51 -11.08
CA ASN A 260 17.29 -21.40 -12.19
C ASN A 260 18.77 -21.77 -12.03
N LEU A 261 18.94 -22.96 -11.48
CA LEU A 261 20.13 -23.78 -11.63
C LEU A 261 20.19 -24.29 -13.07
N LEU A 262 21.44 -24.48 -13.51
CA LEU A 262 21.95 -25.02 -14.78
C LEU A 262 22.16 -23.97 -15.88
#